data_AF-A0A075MX96-F1
#
_entry.id   AF-A0A075MX96-F1
#
_cell.length_a   1.000
_cell.length_b   1.000
_cell.length_c   1.000
_cell.angle_alpha   90.00
_cell.angle_beta   90.00
_cell.angle_gamma   90.00
#
_symmetry.space_group_name_H-M   'P 1'
#
loop_
_entity.id
_entity.type
_entity.pdbx_description
1 polymer ?
#
loop_
_entity_poly.entity_id
_entity_poly.type
_entity_poly.pdbx_seq_one_letter_code
_entity_poly.pdbx_strand_id
1 'polypeptide(L)'
;MAGSSNNSKEKTETITFRLKAELIDQLKKETIEEGMNLNSLVQKALMEYLWCHSGVAKGTMVPTSKSRFKAIMEELSKEQILRVSEANDKTNPKSLQFVLHGEYTEQALSESLEIWSIASRFDFVKRILDDKRVYMSVRHGMGYKCSLFFCTTIVEAIHNASGRRPLATVSEDYFALTVDPTAAKHVLQSPELQRKKIKGE
;
A
#
# COMPACT_ATOMS: atom_id res chain seq x y z
N MET A 1 21.11 33.44 -9.64
CA MET A 1 21.51 32.07 -9.25
C MET A 1 20.26 31.22 -9.22
N ALA A 2 20.09 30.33 -10.19
CA ALA A 2 18.90 29.50 -10.32
C ALA A 2 19.01 28.30 -9.37
N GLY A 3 18.10 28.21 -8.40
CA GLY A 3 17.96 27.05 -7.54
C GLY A 3 17.25 25.92 -8.29
N SER A 4 17.97 24.82 -8.52
CA SER A 4 17.43 23.63 -9.16
C SER A 4 16.58 22.86 -8.14
N SER A 5 15.25 23.02 -8.20
CA SER A 5 14.31 22.16 -7.49
C SER A 5 14.31 20.79 -8.15
N ASN A 6 14.96 19.81 -7.53
CA ASN A 6 14.94 18.43 -8.01
C ASN A 6 13.60 17.80 -7.65
N ASN A 7 12.56 18.16 -8.40
CA ASN A 7 11.24 17.57 -8.33
C ASN A 7 11.21 16.44 -9.37
N SER A 8 11.68 15.24 -9.00
CA SER A 8 11.62 14.08 -9.88
C SER A 8 10.14 13.70 -10.08
N LYS A 9 9.50 14.29 -11.09
CA LYS A 9 8.16 13.87 -11.52
C LYS A 9 8.20 12.39 -11.86
N GLU A 10 7.28 11.63 -11.28
CA GLU A 10 7.07 10.23 -11.66
C GLU A 10 6.91 10.11 -13.17
N LYS A 11 7.56 9.13 -13.78
CA LYS A 11 7.49 8.89 -15.22
C LYS A 11 6.11 8.34 -15.55
N THR A 12 5.27 9.14 -16.19
CA THR A 12 3.96 8.71 -16.68
C THR A 12 4.00 8.41 -18.17
N GLU A 13 3.28 7.38 -18.62
CA GLU A 13 3.08 7.06 -20.04
C GLU A 13 1.59 7.20 -20.38
N THR A 14 1.29 7.66 -21.60
CA THR A 14 -0.09 7.79 -22.09
C THR A 14 -0.50 6.52 -22.81
N ILE A 15 -1.62 5.93 -22.38
CA ILE A 15 -2.23 4.76 -23.02
C ILE A 15 -3.67 5.13 -23.41
N THR A 16 -4.08 4.79 -24.63
CA THR A 16 -5.42 5.09 -25.15
C THR A 16 -6.25 3.80 -25.26
N PHE A 17 -7.43 3.79 -24.66
CA PHE A 17 -8.39 2.70 -24.76
C PHE A 17 -9.68 3.16 -25.46
N ARG A 18 -10.32 2.27 -26.21
CA ARG A 18 -11.70 2.47 -26.67
C ARG A 18 -12.65 1.75 -25.73
N LEU A 19 -13.53 2.50 -25.07
CA LEU A 19 -14.53 1.99 -24.14
C LEU A 19 -15.93 2.28 -24.68
N LYS A 20 -16.92 1.49 -24.26
CA LYS A 20 -18.32 1.76 -24.56
C LYS A 20 -18.73 3.10 -23.94
N ALA A 21 -19.49 3.91 -24.66
CA ALA A 21 -19.93 5.23 -24.19
C ALA A 21 -20.67 5.15 -22.84
N GLU A 22 -21.57 4.17 -22.69
CA GLU A 22 -22.31 3.91 -21.45
C GLU A 22 -21.39 3.68 -20.23
N LEU A 23 -20.27 2.98 -20.43
CA LEU A 23 -19.29 2.75 -19.37
C LEU A 23 -18.57 4.04 -18.98
N ILE A 24 -18.22 4.88 -19.96
CA ILE A 24 -17.61 6.18 -19.71
C ILE A 24 -18.55 7.06 -18.88
N ASP A 25 -19.84 7.05 -19.20
CA ASP A 25 -20.85 7.83 -18.48
C ASP A 25 -21.05 7.34 -17.04
N GLN A 26 -21.00 6.03 -16.81
CA GLN A 26 -21.03 5.47 -15.45
C GLN A 26 -19.80 5.88 -14.63
N LEU A 27 -18.60 5.72 -15.18
CA LEU A 27 -17.36 6.12 -14.50
C LEU A 27 -17.34 7.62 -14.17
N LYS A 28 -17.84 8.48 -15.07
CA LYS A 28 -17.95 9.92 -14.81
C LYS A 28 -18.91 10.23 -13.65
N LYS A 29 -20.03 9.53 -13.52
CA LYS A 29 -20.95 9.71 -12.38
C LYS A 29 -20.25 9.36 -11.08
N GLU A 30 -19.54 8.25 -11.05
CA GLU A 30 -18.80 7.80 -9.86
C GLU A 30 -17.69 8.79 -9.46
N THR A 31 -16.99 9.38 -10.43
CA THR A 31 -15.99 10.42 -10.14
C THR A 31 -16.57 11.67 -9.46
N ILE A 32 -17.83 12.02 -9.76
CA ILE A 32 -18.53 13.14 -9.12
C ILE A 32 -18.87 12.79 -7.67
N GLU A 33 -19.36 11.58 -7.43
CA GLU A 33 -19.70 11.08 -6.09
C GLU A 33 -18.46 10.96 -5.20
N GLU A 34 -17.33 10.48 -5.73
CA GLU A 34 -16.07 10.32 -4.98
C GLU A 34 -15.20 11.59 -4.95
N GLY A 35 -15.58 12.67 -5.66
CA GLY A 35 -14.80 13.92 -5.72
C GLY A 35 -13.42 13.78 -6.35
N MET A 36 -13.24 12.81 -7.26
CA MET A 36 -11.98 12.55 -7.96
C MET A 36 -12.10 12.82 -9.47
N ASN A 37 -10.99 12.82 -10.20
CA ASN A 37 -11.05 12.88 -11.67
C ASN A 37 -11.02 11.47 -12.28
N LEU A 38 -11.45 11.35 -13.53
CA LEU A 38 -11.53 10.07 -14.24
C LEU A 38 -10.18 9.34 -14.35
N ASN A 39 -9.08 10.08 -14.51
CA ASN A 39 -7.75 9.47 -14.59
C ASN A 39 -7.36 8.82 -13.25
N SER A 40 -7.62 9.50 -12.13
CA SER A 40 -7.40 8.95 -10.79
C SER A 40 -8.25 7.71 -10.54
N LEU A 41 -9.51 7.70 -10.97
CA LEU A 41 -10.37 6.51 -10.85
C LEU A 41 -9.84 5.34 -11.68
N VAL A 42 -9.44 5.58 -12.94
CA VAL A 42 -8.87 4.54 -13.82
C VAL A 42 -7.58 4.00 -13.24
N GLN A 43 -6.69 4.87 -12.75
CA GLN A 43 -5.45 4.45 -12.10
C GLN A 43 -5.73 3.58 -10.88
N LYS A 44 -6.65 4.00 -10.00
CA LYS A 44 -7.11 3.23 -8.83
C LYS A 44 -7.64 1.85 -9.23
N ALA A 45 -8.50 1.77 -10.24
CA ALA A 45 -9.06 0.51 -10.72
C ALA A 45 -7.99 -0.44 -11.32
N LEU A 46 -7.03 0.10 -12.07
CA LEU A 46 -5.91 -0.69 -12.60
C LEU A 46 -5.00 -1.21 -11.49
N MET A 47 -4.72 -0.39 -10.47
CA MET A 47 -3.94 -0.82 -9.31
C MET A 47 -4.67 -1.89 -8.50
N GLU A 48 -5.98 -1.74 -8.28
CA GLU A 48 -6.81 -2.77 -7.64
C GLU A 48 -6.76 -4.08 -8.44
N TYR A 49 -6.89 -4.02 -9.76
CA TYR A 49 -6.79 -5.20 -10.63
C TYR A 49 -5.42 -5.88 -10.48
N LEU A 50 -4.32 -5.12 -10.50
CA LEU A 50 -2.98 -5.68 -10.33
C LEU A 50 -2.80 -6.30 -8.94
N TRP A 51 -3.34 -5.66 -7.89
CA TRP A 51 -3.28 -6.15 -6.52
C TRP A 51 -4.04 -7.47 -6.34
N CYS A 52 -5.22 -7.61 -6.97
CA CYS A 52 -6.09 -8.77 -6.78
C CYS A 52 -5.85 -9.89 -7.79
N HIS A 53 -5.40 -9.57 -9.00
CA HIS A 53 -5.49 -10.49 -10.15
C HIS A 53 -4.20 -10.65 -10.95
N SER A 54 -3.13 -9.93 -10.63
CA SER A 54 -1.83 -10.17 -11.27
C SER A 54 -1.35 -11.60 -11.04
N GLY A 55 -0.49 -12.12 -11.93
CA GLY A 55 0.08 -13.47 -11.77
C GLY A 55 0.84 -13.63 -10.45
N VAL A 56 1.45 -12.55 -9.96
CA VAL A 56 2.14 -12.53 -8.66
C VAL A 56 1.16 -12.52 -7.50
N ALA A 57 0.11 -11.70 -7.57
CA ALA A 57 -0.96 -11.69 -6.56
C ALA A 57 -1.57 -13.08 -6.38
N LYS A 58 -1.86 -13.78 -7.49
CA LYS A 58 -2.39 -15.16 -7.45
C LYS A 58 -1.44 -16.17 -6.81
N GLY A 59 -0.13 -15.93 -6.88
CA GLY A 59 0.89 -16.79 -6.28
C GLY A 59 1.24 -16.45 -4.83
N THR A 60 0.77 -15.32 -4.30
CA THR A 60 1.18 -14.79 -2.98
C THR A 60 0.02 -14.49 -2.03
N MET A 61 -1.19 -14.28 -2.55
CA MET A 61 -2.37 -13.92 -1.76
C MET A 61 -3.56 -14.83 -2.08
N VAL A 62 -4.33 -15.15 -1.04
CA VAL A 62 -5.60 -15.88 -1.18
C VAL A 62 -6.74 -14.97 -0.74
N PRO A 63 -7.73 -14.67 -1.60
CA PRO A 63 -8.89 -13.88 -1.19
C PRO A 63 -9.71 -14.67 -0.17
N THR A 64 -10.13 -14.00 0.90
CA THR A 64 -10.98 -14.60 1.95
C THR A 64 -12.06 -13.62 2.38
N SER A 65 -13.17 -14.13 2.93
CA SER A 65 -14.23 -13.26 3.44
C SER A 65 -13.82 -12.63 4.78
N LYS A 66 -14.27 -11.39 5.03
CA LYS A 66 -14.05 -10.70 6.31
C LYS A 66 -14.50 -11.57 7.50
N SER A 67 -15.64 -12.25 7.37
CA SER A 67 -16.18 -13.13 8.40
C SER A 67 -15.28 -14.32 8.74
N ARG A 68 -14.72 -15.01 7.73
CA ARG A 68 -13.83 -16.15 7.95
C ARG A 68 -12.50 -15.71 8.54
N PHE A 69 -11.93 -14.63 8.02
CA PHE A 69 -10.68 -14.09 8.56
C PHE A 69 -10.87 -13.66 10.01
N LYS A 70 -11.94 -12.93 10.33
CA LYS A 70 -12.30 -12.57 11.71
C LYS A 70 -12.40 -13.79 12.61
N ALA A 71 -13.13 -14.83 12.20
CA ALA A 71 -13.27 -16.05 12.99
C ALA A 71 -11.91 -16.70 13.29
N ILE A 72 -11.01 -16.79 12.31
CA ILE A 72 -9.64 -17.30 12.51
C ILE A 72 -8.89 -16.43 13.52
N MET A 73 -8.96 -15.10 13.39
CA MET A 73 -8.28 -14.17 14.29
C MET A 73 -8.79 -14.27 15.72
N GLU A 74 -10.08 -14.54 15.91
CA GLU A 74 -10.67 -14.72 17.24
C GLU A 74 -10.15 -15.98 17.98
N GLU A 75 -9.73 -17.01 17.26
CA GLU A 75 -9.12 -18.20 17.86
C GLU A 75 -7.66 -17.99 18.31
N LEU A 76 -6.99 -16.95 17.80
CA LEU A 76 -5.58 -16.70 18.12
C LEU A 76 -5.42 -15.90 19.42
N SER A 77 -4.41 -16.28 20.22
CA SER A 77 -3.92 -15.46 21.33
C SER A 77 -3.25 -14.20 20.79
N LYS A 78 -3.14 -13.17 21.63
CA LYS A 78 -2.45 -11.92 21.27
C LYS A 78 -1.01 -12.19 20.81
N GLU A 79 -0.31 -13.08 21.49
CA GLU A 79 1.07 -13.46 21.20
C GLU A 79 1.18 -14.22 19.88
N GLN A 80 0.20 -15.09 19.57
CA GLN A 80 0.13 -15.75 18.25
C GLN A 80 -0.07 -14.73 17.14
N ILE A 81 -0.95 -13.74 17.33
CA ILE A 81 -1.19 -12.66 16.37
C ILE A 81 0.10 -11.89 16.08
N LEU A 82 0.81 -11.45 17.13
CA LEU A 82 2.05 -10.70 16.97
C LEU A 82 3.11 -11.51 16.22
N ARG A 83 3.30 -12.79 16.56
CA ARG A 83 4.23 -13.68 15.85
C ARG A 83 3.90 -13.84 14.36
N VAL A 84 2.62 -13.99 14.01
CA VAL A 84 2.21 -14.11 12.61
C VAL A 84 2.41 -12.77 11.87
N SER A 85 2.13 -11.64 12.52
CA SER A 85 2.36 -10.32 11.94
C SER A 85 3.85 -10.01 11.68
N GLU A 86 4.74 -10.52 12.52
CA GLU A 86 6.19 -10.37 12.41
C GLU A 86 6.83 -11.32 11.37
N ALA A 87 6.12 -12.36 10.95
CA ALA A 87 6.62 -13.38 10.02
C ALA A 87 6.75 -12.91 8.56
N ASN A 88 6.57 -11.61 8.28
CA ASN A 88 6.74 -11.05 6.95
C ASN A 88 8.19 -11.21 6.46
N ASP A 89 8.35 -11.82 5.30
CA ASP A 89 9.64 -11.99 4.66
C ASP A 89 10.29 -10.63 4.36
N LYS A 90 11.41 -10.40 5.02
CA LYS A 90 12.28 -9.23 4.84
C LYS A 90 12.74 -9.22 3.39
N THR A 91 12.19 -8.32 2.57
CA THR A 91 12.71 -7.97 1.24
C THR A 91 12.70 -9.09 0.19
N ASN A 92 11.58 -9.79 0.00
CA ASN A 92 11.42 -10.66 -1.17
C ASN A 92 11.07 -9.79 -2.41
N PRO A 93 11.90 -9.74 -3.48
CA PRO A 93 11.57 -9.02 -4.71
C PRO A 93 10.35 -9.62 -5.46
N LYS A 94 9.86 -10.79 -5.04
CA LYS A 94 8.58 -11.36 -5.48
C LYS A 94 7.39 -10.95 -4.59
N SER A 95 7.63 -10.16 -3.54
CA SER A 95 6.53 -9.59 -2.74
C SER A 95 5.65 -8.72 -3.63
N LEU A 96 4.35 -8.73 -3.35
CA LEU A 96 3.39 -7.96 -4.14
C LEU A 96 3.73 -6.46 -4.16
N GLN A 97 4.25 -5.93 -3.04
CA GLN A 97 4.69 -4.55 -2.93
C GLN A 97 5.81 -4.23 -3.93
N PHE A 98 6.84 -5.09 -4.03
CA PHE A 98 7.93 -4.89 -4.98
C PHE A 98 7.45 -5.00 -6.43
N VAL A 99 6.47 -5.86 -6.71
CA VAL A 99 5.93 -6.03 -8.06
C VAL A 99 5.06 -4.85 -8.50
N LEU A 100 4.32 -4.25 -7.57
CA LEU A 100 3.45 -3.11 -7.86
C LEU A 100 4.22 -1.80 -8.00
N HIS A 101 5.23 -1.60 -7.17
CA HIS A 101 5.95 -0.32 -7.10
C HIS A 101 7.35 -0.38 -7.71
N GLY A 102 7.91 -1.57 -7.96
CA GLY A 102 9.29 -1.77 -8.42
C GLY A 102 10.36 -1.55 -7.34
N GLU A 103 9.93 -1.17 -6.13
CA GLU A 103 10.78 -0.86 -4.99
C GLU A 103 10.07 -1.18 -3.66
N TYR A 104 10.83 -1.22 -2.56
CA TYR A 104 10.31 -1.42 -1.21
C TYR A 104 10.66 -0.21 -0.34
N THR A 105 9.89 0.87 -0.48
CA THR A 105 10.05 2.15 0.23
C THR A 105 8.84 2.45 1.11
N GLU A 106 8.96 3.39 2.06
CA GLU A 106 7.80 3.83 2.86
C GLU A 106 6.67 4.41 2.00
N GLN A 107 7.03 5.10 0.92
CA GLN A 107 6.05 5.63 -0.04
C GLN A 107 5.31 4.49 -0.73
N ALA A 108 6.03 3.50 -1.28
CA ALA A 108 5.44 2.31 -1.88
C ALA A 108 4.53 1.55 -0.89
N LEU A 109 4.94 1.45 0.38
CA LEU A 109 4.12 0.83 1.43
C LEU A 109 2.84 1.63 1.75
N SER A 110 2.94 2.96 1.78
CA SER A 110 1.79 3.85 1.97
C SER A 110 0.77 3.71 0.84
N GLU A 111 1.24 3.65 -0.41
CA GLU A 111 0.40 3.45 -1.59
C GLU A 111 -0.19 2.03 -1.62
N SER A 112 0.61 1.00 -1.29
CA SER A 112 0.15 -0.38 -1.12
C SER A 112 -0.97 -0.48 -0.08
N LEU A 113 -0.86 0.25 1.04
CA LEU A 113 -1.89 0.27 2.08
C LEU A 113 -3.20 0.90 1.58
N GLU A 114 -3.09 1.98 0.80
CA GLU A 114 -4.24 2.63 0.17
C GLU A 114 -4.94 1.68 -0.80
N ILE A 115 -4.19 1.05 -1.71
CA ILE A 115 -4.72 0.09 -2.69
C ILE A 115 -5.35 -1.12 -1.99
N TRP A 116 -4.68 -1.67 -0.98
CA TRP A 116 -5.21 -2.78 -0.20
C TRP A 116 -6.52 -2.41 0.52
N SER A 117 -6.61 -1.20 1.06
CA SER A 117 -7.81 -0.71 1.74
C SER A 117 -8.97 -0.56 0.76
N ILE A 118 -8.71 -0.04 -0.44
CA ILE A 118 -9.70 0.09 -1.52
C ILE A 118 -10.18 -1.30 -1.96
N ALA A 119 -9.25 -2.19 -2.30
CA ALA A 119 -9.56 -3.56 -2.72
C ALA A 119 -10.37 -4.34 -1.66
N SER A 120 -10.09 -4.07 -0.37
CA SER A 120 -10.78 -4.68 0.76
C SER A 120 -12.07 -3.98 1.18
N ARG A 121 -12.41 -2.86 0.52
CA ARG A 121 -13.53 -1.97 0.88
C ARG A 121 -13.48 -1.57 2.35
N PHE A 122 -12.36 -0.99 2.73
CA PHE A 122 -12.13 -0.36 4.03
C PHE A 122 -12.09 1.15 3.87
N ASP A 123 -12.52 1.89 4.90
CA ASP A 123 -12.38 3.34 4.88
C ASP A 123 -10.92 3.67 5.13
N PHE A 124 -10.30 4.37 4.19
CA PHE A 124 -8.90 4.79 4.28
C PHE A 124 -8.82 6.31 4.30
N VAL A 125 -7.97 6.83 5.18
CA VAL A 125 -7.64 8.25 5.25
C VAL A 125 -6.14 8.40 5.24
N LYS A 126 -5.61 9.23 4.34
CA LYS A 126 -4.22 9.67 4.30
C LYS A 126 -4.16 11.19 4.36
N ARG A 127 -3.34 11.74 5.25
CA ARG A 127 -3.15 13.19 5.43
C ARG A 127 -1.69 13.50 5.72
N ILE A 128 -1.23 14.65 5.24
CA ILE A 128 0.04 15.24 5.66
C ILE A 128 -0.28 16.22 6.79
N LEU A 129 0.35 16.04 7.94
CA LEU A 129 0.22 16.92 9.10
C LEU A 129 1.08 18.18 8.94
N ASP A 130 0.83 19.21 9.74
CA ASP A 130 1.54 20.51 9.65
C ASP A 130 3.05 20.37 9.85
N ASP A 131 3.48 19.39 10.64
CA ASP A 131 4.89 19.03 10.88
C ASP A 131 5.46 18.07 9.84
N LYS A 132 4.78 17.92 8.70
CA LYS A 132 5.13 17.06 7.55
C LYS A 132 5.09 15.57 7.85
N ARG A 133 4.57 15.14 9.00
CA ARG A 133 4.32 13.72 9.26
C ARG A 133 3.18 13.22 8.39
N VAL A 134 3.26 11.96 7.98
CA VAL A 134 2.19 11.31 7.21
C VAL A 134 1.32 10.52 8.18
N TYR A 135 0.06 10.90 8.27
CA TYR A 135 -0.96 10.20 9.01
C TYR A 135 -1.78 9.30 8.08
N MET A 136 -1.94 8.04 8.45
CA MET A 136 -2.76 7.07 7.74
C MET A 136 -3.67 6.35 8.73
N SER A 137 -4.93 6.12 8.37
CA SER A 137 -5.83 5.31 9.18
C SER A 137 -6.76 4.45 8.34
N VAL A 138 -7.09 3.27 8.87
CA VAL A 138 -7.98 2.29 8.24
C VAL A 138 -9.10 1.92 9.21
N ARG A 139 -10.36 2.01 8.77
CA ARG A 139 -11.51 1.43 9.46
C ARG A 139 -12.01 0.21 8.67
N HIS A 140 -12.02 -0.95 9.32
CA HIS A 140 -12.28 -2.22 8.64
C HIS A 140 -13.49 -3.01 9.16
N GLY A 141 -13.95 -2.78 10.39
CA GLY A 141 -15.17 -3.43 10.93
C GLY A 141 -15.00 -4.93 11.24
N MET A 142 -13.84 -5.35 11.77
CA MET A 142 -13.50 -6.79 11.94
C MET A 142 -13.05 -7.18 13.36
N GLY A 143 -13.15 -6.31 14.35
CA GLY A 143 -12.77 -6.52 15.73
C GLY A 143 -11.33 -6.10 16.05
N TYR A 144 -11.04 -6.05 17.35
CA TYR A 144 -9.74 -5.63 17.86
C TYR A 144 -8.58 -6.53 17.40
N LYS A 145 -8.76 -7.86 17.36
CA LYS A 145 -7.69 -8.79 16.97
C LYS A 145 -7.25 -8.62 15.51
N CYS A 146 -8.19 -8.36 14.60
CA CYS A 146 -7.87 -7.99 13.23
C CYS A 146 -7.15 -6.63 13.17
N SER A 147 -7.59 -5.65 13.96
CA SER A 147 -6.97 -4.32 14.03
C SER A 147 -5.51 -4.42 14.47
N LEU A 148 -5.25 -5.24 15.50
CA LEU A 148 -3.91 -5.52 16.00
C LEU A 148 -3.03 -6.19 14.93
N PHE A 149 -3.56 -7.22 14.27
CA PHE A 149 -2.84 -7.92 13.22
C PHE A 149 -2.43 -7.01 12.07
N PHE A 150 -3.40 -6.30 11.46
CA PHE A 150 -3.12 -5.43 10.33
C PHE A 150 -2.14 -4.32 10.71
N CYS A 151 -2.38 -3.66 11.85
CA CYS A 151 -1.50 -2.60 12.32
C CYS A 151 -0.07 -3.09 12.55
N THR A 152 0.10 -4.22 13.22
CA THR A 152 1.44 -4.78 13.52
C THR A 152 2.15 -5.18 12.22
N THR A 153 1.46 -5.85 11.30
CA THR A 153 2.00 -6.23 9.99
C THR A 153 2.52 -5.01 9.21
N ILE A 154 1.79 -3.89 9.23
CA ILE A 154 2.19 -2.67 8.52
C ILE A 154 3.32 -1.93 9.25
N VAL A 155 3.28 -1.87 10.58
CA VAL A 155 4.37 -1.33 11.41
C VAL A 155 5.67 -2.05 11.11
N GLU A 156 5.66 -3.39 11.07
CA GLU A 156 6.85 -4.19 10.74
C GLU A 156 7.28 -3.97 9.29
N ALA A 157 6.35 -3.86 8.33
CA ALA A 157 6.69 -3.57 6.95
C ALA A 157 7.41 -2.21 6.82
N ILE A 158 6.89 -1.16 7.45
CA ILE A 158 7.51 0.18 7.46
C ILE A 158 8.87 0.14 8.16
N HIS A 159 8.97 -0.57 9.28
CA HIS A 159 10.23 -0.75 10.00
C HIS A 159 11.28 -1.47 9.15
N ASN A 160 10.89 -2.51 8.43
CA ASN A 160 11.79 -3.24 7.54
C ASN A 160 12.23 -2.40 6.34
N ALA A 161 11.38 -1.50 5.83
CA ALA A 161 11.73 -0.62 4.70
C ALA A 161 12.65 0.55 5.09
N SER A 162 12.50 1.06 6.31
CA SER A 162 13.09 2.35 6.70
C SER A 162 14.01 2.32 7.92
N GLY A 163 13.99 1.23 8.69
CA GLY A 163 14.58 1.15 10.02
C GLY A 163 13.78 1.87 11.11
N ARG A 164 12.67 2.54 10.78
CA ARG A 164 11.89 3.38 11.70
C ARG A 164 10.55 2.75 12.04
N ARG A 165 10.13 2.88 13.30
CA ARG A 165 8.81 2.41 13.74
C ARG A 165 7.83 3.57 13.75
N PRO A 166 6.73 3.50 12.99
CA PRO A 166 5.71 4.54 13.06
C PRO A 166 5.00 4.52 14.41
N LEU A 167 4.49 5.67 14.83
CA LEU A 167 3.59 5.76 15.97
C LEU A 167 2.26 5.10 15.57
N ALA A 168 1.83 4.10 16.34
CA ALA A 168 0.66 3.30 16.01
C ALA A 168 -0.42 3.43 17.10
N THR A 169 -1.67 3.51 16.66
CA THR A 169 -2.85 3.41 17.53
C THR A 169 -3.74 2.29 17.02
N VAL A 170 -4.18 1.41 17.92
CA VAL A 170 -5.08 0.31 17.62
C VAL A 170 -6.31 0.44 18.49
N SER A 171 -7.49 0.29 17.89
CA SER A 171 -8.79 0.28 18.56
C SER A 171 -9.62 -0.88 18.01
N GLU A 172 -10.83 -1.05 18.52
CA GLU A 172 -11.82 -1.88 17.84
C GLU A 172 -12.10 -1.36 16.42
N ASP A 173 -12.09 -2.28 15.44
CA ASP A 173 -12.39 -2.03 14.02
C ASP A 173 -11.48 -1.05 13.28
N TYR A 174 -10.37 -0.65 13.89
CA TYR A 174 -9.62 0.53 13.46
C TYR A 174 -8.16 0.49 13.88
N PHE A 175 -7.29 1.00 12.99
CA PHE A 175 -5.94 1.37 13.35
C PHE A 175 -5.48 2.64 12.63
N ALA A 176 -4.49 3.29 13.21
CA ALA A 176 -3.83 4.47 12.65
C ALA A 176 -2.32 4.40 12.83
N LEU A 177 -1.61 5.02 11.89
CA LEU A 177 -0.16 5.11 11.84
C LEU A 177 0.23 6.56 11.57
N THR A 178 1.24 7.05 12.27
CA THR A 178 1.90 8.32 11.96
C THR A 178 3.37 8.04 11.68
N VAL A 179 3.81 8.39 10.49
CA VAL A 179 5.19 8.22 10.02
C VAL A 179 5.89 9.58 10.03
N ASP A 180 7.07 9.64 10.65
CA ASP A 180 7.89 10.85 10.63
C ASP A 180 8.39 11.17 9.21
N PRO A 181 8.56 12.46 8.85
CA PRO A 181 9.10 12.83 7.56
C PRO A 181 10.44 12.12 7.32
N THR A 182 10.56 11.47 6.16
CA THR A 182 11.76 10.70 5.81
C THR A 182 12.95 11.64 5.69
N ALA A 183 14.00 11.43 6.49
CA ALA A 183 15.33 11.94 6.14
C ALA A 183 15.81 11.07 4.97
N ALA A 184 16.02 11.66 3.80
CA ALA A 184 16.44 10.92 2.62
C ALA A 184 17.73 10.12 2.90
N LYS A 185 17.60 8.78 3.05
CA LYS A 185 18.59 7.73 2.68
C LYS A 185 18.21 6.36 3.25
N HIS A 186 17.76 5.47 2.37
CA HIS A 186 18.41 4.21 1.98
C HIS A 186 17.41 3.47 1.07
N VAL A 187 17.53 3.66 -0.24
CA VAL A 187 16.77 2.85 -1.20
C VAL A 187 17.48 1.50 -1.27
N LEU A 188 16.87 0.44 -0.75
CA LEU A 188 17.31 -0.92 -1.01
C LEU A 188 16.96 -1.26 -2.46
N GLN A 189 17.92 -1.10 -3.37
CA GLN A 189 17.78 -1.49 -4.78
C GLN A 189 18.14 -2.97 -4.96
N SER A 190 17.42 -3.67 -5.83
CA SER A 190 17.68 -5.08 -6.16
C SER A 190 19.13 -5.32 -6.62
N PRO A 191 19.79 -6.41 -6.17
CA PRO A 191 21.12 -6.81 -6.65
C PRO A 191 21.19 -7.02 -8.18
N GLU A 192 20.06 -7.33 -8.82
CA GLU A 192 20.01 -7.61 -10.26
C GLU A 192 20.17 -6.36 -11.13
N LEU A 193 19.84 -5.18 -10.61
CA LEU A 193 20.06 -3.89 -11.29
C LEU A 193 21.52 -3.42 -11.21
N GLN A 194 22.31 -3.89 -10.24
CA GLN A 194 23.74 -3.60 -10.19
C GLN A 194 24.54 -4.35 -11.26
N ARG A 195 24.11 -5.54 -11.67
CA ARG A 195 24.80 -6.31 -12.72
C ARG A 195 24.66 -5.71 -14.12
N LYS A 196 23.58 -4.97 -14.40
CA LYS A 196 23.41 -4.29 -15.70
C LYS A 196 24.19 -2.96 -15.82
N LYS A 197 24.59 -2.34 -14.71
CA LYS A 197 25.43 -1.12 -14.74
C LYS A 197 26.94 -1.40 -14.83
N ILE A 198 27.38 -2.64 -14.59
CA ILE A 198 28.80 -3.02 -14.61
C ILE A 198 29.21 -3.67 -15.94
N LYS A 199 28.27 -3.99 -16.83
CA LYS A 199 28.55 -4.60 -18.16
C LYS A 199 28.04 -3.74 -19.32
N GLY A 200 28.40 -2.46 -19.29
CA GLY A 200 28.14 -1.51 -20.37
C GLY A 200 29.41 -0.76 -20.77
N GLU A 201 30.43 -1.51 -21.18
CA GLU A 201 31.41 -1.14 -22.21
C GLU A 201 31.35 -2.21 -23.30
#